data_AF-A0A2E2U8U8-F1
#
_entry.id   AF-A0A2E2U8U8-F1
#
_cell.length_a   1.000
_cell.length_b   1.000
_cell.length_c   1.000
_cell.angle_alpha   90.00
_cell.angle_beta   90.00
_cell.angle_gamma   90.00
#
_symmetry.space_group_name_H-M   'P 1'
#
loop_
_entity.id
_entity.type
_entity.pdbx_description
1 polymer ?
#
loop_
_entity_poly.entity_id
_entity_poly.type
_entity_poly.pdbx_seq_one_letter_code
_entity_poly.pdbx_strand_id
1 'polypeptide(L)'
;MKYWKFGVLAVVLVAGFIFFSQSGNYHVDSKNGKIHQKFNPSKANRSTASDNDLIQSINDRIIAIKNRAEIKPLIEEIIRLSEQDSHRDNQTLKLYRAIIEPMKHMESLIWRLREVVEKSGLMHMQALSMIRKAYYKDYMYGPHILAILDYLTMPSDTLLQFNRPEDIQEFANGELKSSLENSLNLVQEVIANTDSDWSFSFDAYLASGYDPENNKVFISEAKRFEKRVNHQYLYFIESNLHRVIGAIEFAVNYDINDYPRFVNQMVSKTAVNTLKKRLFLRSLPKPITPLEMIEAANDYRNFLTLRKSKEEAQANLSSSMEHFYQARVKELVGFQKSIDETDHNNTDQYFLNPNILKIGREDKENNLKDKISLFEAAKAGSAKTITSEITGQQIQIDMRALFTPHENLRSFFPTPSGINQAGGKGGNLEDENGDRIRHKITGQTLFGWNYRYGKPLSFPDPTFGGFLPGASNENIYDIARTMELTGSLDHLKELIPLP
;
A
#
# COMPACT_ATOMS: atom_id res chain seq x y z
N MET A 1 -15.94 -1.76 7.87
CA MET A 1 -14.71 -1.11 8.40
C MET A 1 -13.51 -1.43 7.49
N LYS A 2 -13.66 -1.31 6.15
CA LYS A 2 -12.68 -1.75 5.15
C LYS A 2 -12.14 -0.61 4.23
N TYR A 3 -12.74 0.59 4.24
CA TYR A 3 -12.45 1.69 3.27
C TYR A 3 -11.56 2.85 3.78
N TRP A 4 -11.04 2.77 5.00
CA TRP A 4 -9.96 3.60 5.55
C TRP A 4 -8.58 3.47 4.85
N LYS A 5 -8.42 2.56 3.88
CA LYS A 5 -7.15 2.33 3.18
C LYS A 5 -6.78 3.43 2.16
N PHE A 6 -7.67 4.38 1.84
CA PHE A 6 -7.29 5.49 0.96
C PHE A 6 -6.48 6.59 1.67
N GLY A 7 -6.63 6.75 2.99
CA GLY A 7 -5.70 7.55 3.82
C GLY A 7 -4.30 6.92 3.96
N VAL A 8 -4.12 5.70 3.45
CA VAL A 8 -2.86 4.96 3.45
C VAL A 8 -1.98 5.39 2.27
N LEU A 9 -2.42 6.21 1.29
CA LEU A 9 -1.53 6.64 0.20
C LEU A 9 -0.32 7.48 0.69
N ALA A 10 -0.53 8.34 1.69
CA ALA A 10 0.57 9.06 2.37
C ALA A 10 1.43 8.14 3.25
N VAL A 11 0.85 7.03 3.73
CA VAL A 11 1.56 5.96 4.43
C VAL A 11 2.23 5.00 3.46
N VAL A 12 1.77 4.83 2.21
CA VAL A 12 2.34 3.95 1.16
C VAL A 12 3.60 4.55 0.56
N LEU A 13 3.75 5.87 0.57
CA LEU A 13 4.99 6.52 0.17
C LEU A 13 6.14 6.27 1.18
N VAL A 14 5.83 6.24 2.47
CA VAL A 14 6.80 5.89 3.54
C VAL A 14 6.87 4.37 3.77
N ALA A 15 5.74 3.69 3.61
CA ALA A 15 5.64 2.25 3.75
C ALA A 15 6.17 1.51 2.53
N GLY A 16 6.28 2.10 1.34
CA GLY A 16 6.98 1.48 0.20
C GLY A 16 8.44 1.22 0.52
N PHE A 17 9.07 2.12 1.30
CA PHE A 17 10.42 1.96 1.82
C PHE A 17 10.49 0.97 3.00
N ILE A 18 9.47 0.96 3.88
CA ILE A 18 9.36 0.02 5.02
C ILE A 18 8.86 -1.39 4.61
N PHE A 19 8.15 -1.53 3.48
CA PHE A 19 7.68 -2.81 2.95
C PHE A 19 8.82 -3.57 2.29
N PHE A 20 9.86 -2.87 1.81
CA PHE A 20 11.11 -3.51 1.44
C PHE A 20 11.76 -4.21 2.65
N SER A 21 11.60 -3.71 3.89
CA SER A 21 12.12 -4.37 5.09
C SER A 21 11.15 -5.38 5.74
N GLN A 22 9.85 -5.35 5.42
CA GLN A 22 8.86 -6.30 6.00
C GLN A 22 8.63 -7.58 5.19
N SER A 23 9.08 -7.67 3.94
CA SER A 23 9.12 -8.94 3.19
C SER A 23 10.12 -9.96 3.77
N GLY A 24 10.95 -9.57 4.75
CA GLY A 24 11.90 -10.43 5.45
C GLY A 24 11.40 -11.12 6.73
N ASN A 25 10.17 -10.87 7.18
CA ASN A 25 9.61 -11.51 8.39
C ASN A 25 8.74 -12.73 8.06
N TYR A 26 9.32 -13.72 7.38
CA TYR A 26 8.82 -15.09 7.43
C TYR A 26 9.69 -15.87 8.41
N HIS A 27 9.19 -16.04 9.64
CA HIS A 27 9.85 -16.88 10.64
C HIS A 27 9.66 -18.36 10.25
N VAL A 28 10.77 -19.03 9.93
CA VAL A 28 10.89 -20.48 10.04
C VAL A 28 11.93 -20.73 11.12
N ASP A 29 11.53 -21.38 12.21
CA ASP A 29 12.43 -21.92 13.22
C ASP A 29 13.29 -23.04 12.58
N SER A 30 14.47 -22.70 12.04
CA SER A 30 15.48 -23.71 11.73
C SER A 30 16.30 -24.00 12.98
N LYS A 31 15.74 -24.85 13.86
CA LYS A 31 16.60 -25.64 14.75
C LYS A 31 17.36 -26.63 13.89
N ASN A 32 18.58 -26.28 13.47
CA ASN A 32 19.77 -27.15 13.47
C ASN A 32 20.92 -26.52 12.64
N GLY A 33 22.12 -26.49 13.23
CA GLY A 33 23.38 -26.39 12.50
C GLY A 33 24.13 -25.07 12.65
N LYS A 34 25.04 -25.00 13.63
CA LYS A 34 26.13 -24.01 13.63
C LYS A 34 27.07 -24.32 12.47
N ILE A 35 27.16 -23.45 11.48
CA ILE A 35 28.32 -23.38 10.57
C ILE A 35 28.75 -21.92 10.49
N HIS A 36 29.84 -21.59 11.19
CA HIS A 36 30.63 -20.39 10.90
C HIS A 36 31.37 -20.65 9.59
N GLN A 37 30.84 -20.20 8.47
CA GLN A 37 31.62 -20.07 7.25
C GLN A 37 32.11 -18.63 7.16
N LYS A 38 33.44 -18.48 7.31
CA LYS A 38 34.15 -17.29 6.82
C LYS A 38 33.79 -17.11 5.35
N PHE A 39 33.28 -15.95 5.03
CA PHE A 39 33.02 -15.51 3.66
C PHE A 39 34.27 -15.71 2.82
N ASN A 40 34.16 -16.51 1.76
CA ASN A 40 35.16 -16.60 0.72
C ASN A 40 34.57 -15.82 -0.48
N PRO A 41 35.14 -14.67 -0.87
CA PRO A 41 34.61 -13.82 -1.94
C PRO A 41 34.93 -14.46 -3.30
N SER A 42 34.39 -15.64 -3.58
CA SER A 42 34.52 -16.26 -4.88
C SER A 42 33.27 -15.97 -5.70
N LYS A 43 33.45 -15.04 -6.65
CA LYS A 43 32.54 -14.65 -7.74
C LYS A 43 31.44 -13.62 -7.42
N ALA A 44 31.83 -12.48 -6.84
CA ALA A 44 31.24 -11.20 -7.23
C ALA A 44 32.12 -10.64 -8.36
N ASN A 45 31.67 -10.74 -9.61
CA ASN A 45 32.30 -10.14 -10.80
C ASN A 45 31.19 -9.32 -11.49
N ARG A 46 31.33 -8.09 -11.99
CA ARG A 46 32.47 -7.18 -12.19
C ARG A 46 32.11 -5.80 -11.62
N SER A 47 32.78 -5.39 -10.57
CA SER A 47 32.94 -3.98 -10.20
C SER A 47 34.44 -3.73 -10.09
N THR A 48 34.92 -2.58 -10.54
CA THR A 48 36.35 -2.25 -10.33
C THR A 48 36.61 -2.14 -8.83
N ALA A 49 37.84 -2.39 -8.36
CA ALA A 49 38.17 -2.24 -6.93
C ALA A 49 37.75 -0.84 -6.42
N SER A 50 37.93 0.19 -7.25
CA SER A 50 37.48 1.57 -6.99
C SER A 50 35.96 1.74 -6.87
N ASP A 51 35.15 0.97 -7.62
CA ASP A 51 33.69 1.03 -7.52
C ASP A 51 33.19 0.43 -6.21
N ASN A 52 33.82 -0.68 -5.76
CA ASN A 52 33.48 -1.28 -4.47
C ASN A 52 33.87 -0.38 -3.30
N ASP A 53 35.04 0.27 -3.39
CA ASP A 53 35.49 1.23 -2.38
C ASP A 53 34.54 2.43 -2.29
N LEU A 54 34.02 2.92 -3.44
CA LEU A 54 33.04 4.00 -3.46
C LEU A 54 31.71 3.60 -2.80
N ILE A 55 31.16 2.44 -3.15
CA ILE A 55 29.89 1.96 -2.56
C ILE A 55 30.06 1.70 -1.06
N GLN A 56 31.20 1.13 -0.63
CA GLN A 56 31.49 0.95 0.78
C GLN A 56 31.58 2.29 1.51
N SER A 57 32.25 3.29 0.92
CA SER A 57 32.32 4.65 1.48
C SER A 57 30.93 5.27 1.64
N ILE A 58 30.02 5.09 0.68
CA ILE A 58 28.64 5.53 0.79
C ILE A 58 27.92 4.80 1.94
N ASN A 59 28.07 3.48 2.04
CA ASN A 59 27.46 2.68 3.10
C ASN A 59 27.93 3.10 4.50
N ASP A 60 29.24 3.29 4.67
CA ASP A 60 29.84 3.72 5.93
C ASP A 60 29.30 5.09 6.34
N ARG A 61 29.09 5.99 5.37
CA ARG A 61 28.50 7.30 5.62
C ARG A 61 27.02 7.24 5.96
N ILE A 62 26.24 6.37 5.34
CA ILE A 62 24.84 6.14 5.72
C ILE A 62 24.77 5.67 7.17
N ILE A 63 25.62 4.71 7.56
CA ILE A 63 25.67 4.17 8.93
C ILE A 63 26.15 5.23 9.94
N ALA A 64 27.03 6.13 9.51
CA ALA A 64 27.57 7.18 10.36
C ALA A 64 26.57 8.32 10.67
N ILE A 65 25.44 8.42 9.96
CA ILE A 65 24.44 9.48 10.21
C ILE A 65 23.97 9.43 11.66
N LYS A 66 24.09 10.56 12.36
CA LYS A 66 23.57 10.71 13.73
C LYS A 66 22.43 11.71 13.80
N ASN A 67 22.31 12.60 12.82
CA ASN A 67 21.35 13.69 12.81
C ASN A 67 20.60 13.77 11.48
N ARG A 68 19.31 14.07 11.54
CA ARG A 68 18.45 14.31 10.36
C ARG A 68 19.00 15.35 9.38
N ALA A 69 19.75 16.34 9.86
CA ALA A 69 20.34 17.39 9.05
C ALA A 69 21.39 16.86 8.05
N GLU A 70 21.96 15.68 8.30
CA GLU A 70 22.97 15.05 7.45
C GLU A 70 22.37 14.30 6.25
N ILE A 71 21.05 14.01 6.28
CA ILE A 71 20.40 13.18 5.26
C ILE A 71 20.32 13.89 3.92
N LYS A 72 19.84 15.14 3.89
CA LYS A 72 19.69 15.88 2.64
C LYS A 72 21.03 16.13 1.93
N PRO A 73 22.12 16.57 2.62
CA PRO A 73 23.45 16.64 2.01
C PRO A 73 23.95 15.30 1.45
N LEU A 74 23.70 14.18 2.15
CA LEU A 74 24.08 12.87 1.66
C LEU A 74 23.31 12.47 0.39
N ILE A 75 22.00 12.77 0.34
CA ILE A 75 21.17 12.54 -0.85
C ILE A 75 21.73 13.33 -2.04
N GLU A 76 21.99 14.63 -1.86
CA GLU A 76 22.54 15.50 -2.90
C GLU A 76 23.91 15.01 -3.39
N GLU A 77 24.73 14.50 -2.48
CA GLU A 77 26.02 13.97 -2.84
C GLU A 77 25.94 12.68 -3.65
N ILE A 78 25.10 11.72 -3.25
CA ILE A 78 24.92 10.47 -4.01
C ILE A 78 24.38 10.78 -5.42
N ILE A 79 23.44 11.73 -5.53
CA ILE A 79 22.96 12.22 -6.84
C ILE A 79 24.14 12.77 -7.65
N ARG A 80 24.91 13.71 -7.09
CA ARG A 80 26.06 14.31 -7.76
C ARG A 80 27.09 13.27 -8.19
N LEU A 81 27.44 12.33 -7.31
CA LEU A 81 28.39 11.25 -7.62
C LEU A 81 27.89 10.39 -8.78
N SER A 82 26.60 10.06 -8.82
CA SER A 82 26.01 9.26 -9.90
C SER A 82 26.01 9.95 -11.27
N GLU A 83 26.08 11.28 -11.29
CA GLU A 83 26.07 12.11 -12.50
C GLU A 83 27.48 12.41 -13.03
N GLN A 84 28.51 12.15 -12.23
CA GLN A 84 29.89 12.35 -12.66
C GLN A 84 30.27 11.35 -13.76
N ASP A 85 30.94 11.84 -14.81
CA ASP A 85 31.40 11.02 -15.93
C ASP A 85 32.25 9.82 -15.47
N SER A 86 33.02 9.96 -14.38
CA SER A 86 33.84 8.90 -13.79
C SER A 86 33.04 7.74 -13.17
N HIS A 87 31.76 7.95 -12.86
CA HIS A 87 30.89 6.98 -12.20
C HIS A 87 29.61 6.69 -12.99
N ARG A 88 29.48 7.24 -14.20
CA ARG A 88 28.28 7.11 -15.04
C ARG A 88 27.94 5.67 -15.39
N ASP A 89 28.90 4.76 -15.39
CA ASP A 89 28.67 3.34 -15.67
C ASP A 89 28.47 2.49 -14.40
N ASN A 90 28.54 3.10 -13.21
CA ASN A 90 28.36 2.40 -11.94
C ASN A 90 26.87 2.16 -11.66
N GLN A 91 26.43 0.94 -11.97
CA GLN A 91 25.01 0.53 -11.87
C GLN A 91 24.50 0.48 -10.43
N THR A 92 25.35 0.10 -9.47
CA THR A 92 24.98 0.11 -8.04
C THR A 92 24.73 1.54 -7.56
N LEU A 93 25.57 2.50 -7.97
CA LEU A 93 25.40 3.91 -7.61
C LEU A 93 24.13 4.51 -8.23
N LYS A 94 23.80 4.16 -9.48
CA LYS A 94 22.51 4.52 -10.09
C LYS A 94 21.32 3.97 -9.33
N LEU A 95 21.41 2.72 -8.86
CA LEU A 95 20.36 2.12 -8.05
C LEU A 95 20.20 2.82 -6.70
N TYR A 96 21.31 3.19 -6.05
CA TYR A 96 21.25 3.99 -4.82
C TYR A 96 20.51 5.30 -5.08
N ARG A 97 20.91 6.05 -6.13
CA ARG A 97 20.21 7.27 -6.54
C ARG A 97 18.71 7.04 -6.76
N ALA A 98 18.33 6.00 -7.52
CA ALA A 98 16.93 5.71 -7.81
C ALA A 98 16.10 5.47 -6.54
N ILE A 99 16.71 4.91 -5.49
CA ILE A 99 16.04 4.66 -4.22
C ILE A 99 15.95 5.94 -3.37
N ILE A 100 17.02 6.74 -3.33
CA ILE A 100 17.13 7.88 -2.41
C ILE A 100 16.61 9.21 -2.99
N GLU A 101 16.54 9.36 -4.30
CA GLU A 101 16.15 10.62 -4.92
C GLU A 101 14.74 11.07 -4.52
N PRO A 102 13.71 10.22 -4.49
CA PRO A 102 12.39 10.60 -4.00
C PRO A 102 12.40 11.05 -2.52
N MET A 103 13.36 10.55 -1.72
CA MET A 103 13.47 10.91 -0.30
C MET A 103 13.82 12.39 -0.09
N LYS A 104 14.37 13.09 -1.10
CA LYS A 104 14.63 14.53 -1.03
C LYS A 104 13.37 15.35 -0.74
N HIS A 105 12.21 14.86 -1.18
CA HIS A 105 10.92 15.52 -0.99
C HIS A 105 10.23 15.10 0.33
N MET A 106 10.76 14.10 1.04
CA MET A 106 10.11 13.50 2.20
C MET A 106 10.47 14.19 3.53
N GLU A 107 11.29 15.25 3.49
CA GLU A 107 11.64 16.02 4.68
C GLU A 107 10.37 16.49 5.41
N SER A 108 10.29 16.13 6.69
CA SER A 108 9.23 16.46 7.62
C SER A 108 7.83 16.07 7.11
N LEU A 109 7.71 15.12 6.17
CA LEU A 109 6.44 14.79 5.52
C LEU A 109 5.32 14.49 6.53
N ILE A 110 5.61 13.70 7.56
CA ILE A 110 4.60 13.33 8.57
C ILE A 110 4.19 14.54 9.41
N TRP A 111 5.12 15.45 9.72
CA TRP A 111 4.79 16.72 10.38
C TRP A 111 4.00 17.65 9.46
N ARG A 112 4.33 17.70 8.17
CA ARG A 112 3.59 18.49 7.16
C ARG A 112 2.15 18.02 7.05
N LEU A 113 1.90 16.72 7.20
CA LEU A 113 0.55 16.12 7.17
C LEU A 113 -0.31 16.43 8.41
N ARG A 114 0.30 16.95 9.49
CA ARG A 114 -0.35 17.10 10.81
C ARG A 114 -1.66 17.87 10.76
N GLU A 115 -1.69 19.04 10.10
CA GLU A 115 -2.88 19.90 10.00
C GLU A 115 -4.04 19.24 9.24
N VAL A 116 -3.76 18.33 8.29
CA VAL A 116 -4.80 17.54 7.62
C VAL A 116 -5.30 16.41 8.52
N VAL A 117 -4.37 15.72 9.18
CA VAL A 117 -4.64 14.51 9.97
C VAL A 117 -5.34 14.83 11.29
N GLU A 118 -4.99 15.94 11.95
CA GLU A 118 -5.59 16.39 13.23
C GLU A 118 -7.06 16.78 13.11
N LYS A 119 -7.55 17.05 11.89
CA LYS A 119 -8.98 17.27 11.61
C LYS A 119 -9.84 16.03 11.88
N SER A 120 -9.22 14.85 12.01
CA SER A 120 -9.88 13.59 12.36
C SER A 120 -9.15 12.93 13.52
N GLY A 121 -9.81 12.84 14.68
CA GLY A 121 -9.22 12.21 15.86
C GLY A 121 -8.76 10.76 15.61
N LEU A 122 -9.46 10.00 14.75
CA LEU A 122 -9.04 8.65 14.36
C LEU A 122 -7.78 8.66 13.51
N MET A 123 -7.72 9.52 12.48
CA MET A 123 -6.55 9.60 11.62
C MET A 123 -5.33 10.06 12.42
N HIS A 124 -5.51 11.04 13.32
CA HIS A 124 -4.48 11.49 14.25
C HIS A 124 -4.00 10.37 15.18
N MET A 125 -4.91 9.62 15.79
CA MET A 125 -4.56 8.48 16.63
C MET A 125 -3.82 7.38 15.85
N GLN A 126 -4.22 7.12 14.59
CA GLN A 126 -3.53 6.16 13.73
C GLN A 126 -2.12 6.64 13.37
N ALA A 127 -1.97 7.90 12.97
CA ALA A 127 -0.67 8.51 12.66
C ALA A 127 0.24 8.47 13.89
N LEU A 128 -0.25 8.91 15.06
CA LEU A 128 0.49 8.82 16.32
C LEU A 128 0.85 7.39 16.69
N SER A 129 -0.06 6.43 16.49
CA SER A 129 0.22 5.02 16.76
C SER A 129 1.31 4.46 15.84
N MET A 130 1.33 4.86 14.56
CA MET A 130 2.39 4.46 13.62
C MET A 130 3.73 5.07 14.00
N ILE A 131 3.76 6.38 14.29
CA ILE A 131 4.95 7.10 14.78
C ILE A 131 5.46 6.41 16.05
N ARG A 132 4.61 6.24 17.07
CA ARG A 132 4.99 5.55 18.31
C ARG A 132 5.49 4.13 18.06
N LYS A 133 4.86 3.36 17.17
CA LYS A 133 5.32 2.00 16.86
C LYS A 133 6.70 1.99 16.22
N ALA A 134 7.04 3.01 15.41
CA ALA A 134 8.39 3.19 14.90
C ALA A 134 9.35 3.54 16.05
N TYR A 135 9.07 4.58 16.84
CA TYR A 135 9.96 5.06 17.91
C TYR A 135 10.09 4.13 19.13
N TYR A 136 9.07 3.35 19.46
CA TYR A 136 9.07 2.44 20.63
C TYR A 136 10.02 1.25 20.47
N LYS A 137 10.50 1.03 19.25
CA LYS A 137 11.37 -0.07 18.88
C LYS A 137 12.81 0.41 18.71
N ASP A 138 13.21 1.46 19.41
CA ASP A 138 14.54 2.07 19.40
C ASP A 138 15.70 1.11 19.72
N TYR A 139 15.41 0.05 20.48
CA TYR A 139 16.34 -1.05 20.72
C TYR A 139 16.54 -1.98 19.50
N MET A 140 15.76 -1.84 18.42
CA MET A 140 15.83 -2.64 17.19
C MET A 140 16.39 -1.87 15.99
N TYR A 141 16.77 -0.59 16.15
CA TYR A 141 17.40 0.16 15.08
C TYR A 141 18.46 1.15 15.55
N GLY A 142 19.43 1.41 14.68
CA GLY A 142 20.61 2.21 14.99
C GLY A 142 20.40 3.72 14.81
N PRO A 143 21.40 4.54 15.19
CA PRO A 143 21.31 6.00 15.15
C PRO A 143 20.94 6.56 13.77
N HIS A 144 21.41 5.96 12.68
CA HIS A 144 21.09 6.43 11.33
C HIS A 144 19.63 6.19 10.94
N ILE A 145 19.03 5.09 11.40
CA ILE A 145 17.59 4.83 11.19
C ILE A 145 16.76 5.82 11.99
N LEU A 146 17.18 6.14 13.22
CA LEU A 146 16.53 7.18 14.02
C LEU A 146 16.60 8.53 13.29
N ALA A 147 17.75 8.90 12.76
CA ALA A 147 17.91 10.12 11.98
C ALA A 147 17.01 10.16 10.73
N ILE A 148 16.82 9.02 10.04
CA ILE A 148 15.86 8.91 8.92
C ILE A 148 14.43 9.10 9.40
N LEU A 149 14.05 8.47 10.52
CA LEU A 149 12.71 8.68 11.11
C LEU A 149 12.51 10.15 11.52
N ASP A 150 13.51 10.78 12.13
CA ASP A 150 13.50 12.18 12.51
C ASP A 150 13.38 13.08 11.29
N TYR A 151 14.09 12.77 10.20
CA TYR A 151 13.98 13.50 8.93
C TYR A 151 12.57 13.45 8.35
N LEU A 152 11.84 12.34 8.50
CA LEU A 152 10.46 12.20 8.02
C LEU A 152 9.42 12.84 8.95
N THR A 153 9.70 12.92 10.26
CA THR A 153 8.66 13.16 11.28
C THR A 153 8.83 14.41 12.11
N MET A 154 10.05 14.91 12.31
CA MET A 154 10.27 16.12 13.08
C MET A 154 9.90 17.37 12.26
N PRO A 155 9.56 18.51 12.90
CA PRO A 155 9.23 19.75 12.21
C PRO A 155 10.38 20.32 11.36
N SER A 156 10.07 20.96 10.23
CA SER A 156 11.03 21.76 9.46
C SER A 156 10.80 23.24 9.74
N ASP A 157 11.88 24.02 9.78
CA ASP A 157 11.82 25.48 9.94
C ASP A 157 11.53 26.19 8.60
N THR A 158 11.62 25.46 7.48
CA THR A 158 11.52 26.03 6.11
C THR A 158 10.31 25.52 5.33
N LEU A 159 9.83 24.31 5.62
CA LEU A 159 8.70 23.72 4.91
C LEU A 159 7.38 24.06 5.59
N LEU A 160 6.35 24.31 4.78
CA LEU A 160 4.99 24.53 5.28
C LEU A 160 4.25 23.21 5.44
N GLN A 161 3.36 23.18 6.43
CA GLN A 161 2.39 22.09 6.59
C GLN A 161 1.31 22.16 5.51
N PHE A 162 0.76 21.01 5.17
CA PHE A 162 -0.39 20.90 4.29
C PHE A 162 -1.64 21.32 5.05
N ASN A 163 -2.39 22.27 4.52
CA ASN A 163 -3.63 22.74 5.13
C ASN A 163 -4.81 21.85 4.73
N ARG A 164 -4.78 21.26 3.53
CA ARG A 164 -5.87 20.48 2.95
C ARG A 164 -5.37 19.19 2.31
N PRO A 165 -6.21 18.14 2.23
CA PRO A 165 -5.91 16.94 1.44
C PRO A 165 -5.49 17.23 0.00
N GLU A 166 -6.06 18.27 -0.61
CA GLU A 166 -5.68 18.76 -1.95
C GLU A 166 -4.21 19.17 -2.05
N ASP A 167 -3.66 19.85 -1.05
CA ASP A 167 -2.24 20.24 -1.03
C ASP A 167 -1.33 19.00 -1.09
N ILE A 168 -1.77 17.87 -0.52
CA ILE A 168 -1.05 16.58 -0.59
C ILE A 168 -1.10 16.02 -2.01
N GLN A 169 -2.26 16.08 -2.67
CA GLN A 169 -2.41 15.63 -4.06
C GLN A 169 -1.55 16.47 -5.00
N GLU A 170 -1.51 17.79 -4.79
CA GLU A 170 -0.69 18.73 -5.57
C GLU A 170 0.79 18.52 -5.35
N PHE A 171 1.23 18.36 -4.10
CA PHE A 171 2.62 18.01 -3.77
C PHE A 171 3.04 16.68 -4.42
N ALA A 172 2.19 15.64 -4.30
CA ALA A 172 2.50 14.33 -4.87
C ALA A 172 2.62 14.39 -6.40
N ASN A 173 1.72 15.12 -7.06
CA ASN A 173 1.72 15.23 -8.53
C ASN A 173 2.78 16.21 -9.07
N GLY A 174 3.05 17.30 -8.35
CA GLY A 174 3.91 18.39 -8.81
C GLY A 174 5.38 18.25 -8.41
N GLU A 175 5.68 17.69 -7.23
CA GLU A 175 7.06 17.56 -6.74
C GLU A 175 7.54 16.11 -6.76
N LEU A 176 6.74 15.19 -6.21
CA LEU A 176 7.18 13.81 -6.01
C LEU A 176 7.18 12.98 -7.30
N LYS A 177 6.14 13.10 -8.12
CA LYS A 177 5.94 12.28 -9.33
C LYS A 177 7.17 12.30 -10.24
N SER A 178 7.71 13.47 -10.57
CA SER A 178 8.88 13.57 -11.46
C SER A 178 10.13 12.88 -10.91
N SER A 179 10.34 12.93 -9.59
CA SER A 179 11.45 12.19 -8.96
C SER A 179 11.24 10.67 -9.02
N LEU A 180 9.99 10.20 -8.92
CA LEU A 180 9.64 8.78 -9.08
C LEU A 180 9.80 8.32 -10.53
N GLU A 181 9.43 9.15 -11.51
CA GLU A 181 9.66 8.86 -12.94
C GLU A 181 11.15 8.78 -13.25
N ASN A 182 11.98 9.70 -12.71
CA ASN A 182 13.42 9.61 -12.86
C ASN A 182 13.98 8.33 -12.23
N SER A 183 13.49 7.98 -11.04
CA SER A 183 13.88 6.75 -10.34
C SER A 183 13.51 5.50 -11.16
N LEU A 184 12.33 5.51 -11.79
CA LEU A 184 11.87 4.43 -12.67
C LEU A 184 12.81 4.28 -13.88
N ASN A 185 13.16 5.39 -14.53
CA ASN A 185 14.08 5.39 -15.66
C ASN A 185 15.46 4.85 -15.26
N LEU A 186 15.99 5.26 -14.11
CA LEU A 186 17.28 4.77 -13.60
C LEU A 186 17.24 3.26 -13.32
N VAL A 187 16.16 2.75 -12.70
CA VAL A 187 16.01 1.30 -12.47
C VAL A 187 15.94 0.54 -13.80
N GLN A 188 15.22 1.06 -14.79
CA GLN A 188 15.15 0.46 -16.12
C GLN A 188 16.50 0.47 -16.82
N GLU A 189 17.28 1.54 -16.69
CA GLU A 189 18.64 1.63 -17.21
C GLU A 189 19.56 0.60 -16.55
N VAL A 190 19.47 0.43 -15.22
CA VAL A 190 20.24 -0.59 -14.50
C VAL A 190 19.86 -1.99 -14.98
N ILE A 191 18.57 -2.30 -15.12
CA ILE A 191 18.10 -3.59 -15.65
C ILE A 191 18.64 -3.81 -17.07
N ALA A 192 18.61 -2.80 -17.93
CA ALA A 192 19.06 -2.94 -19.32
C ALA A 192 20.58 -3.13 -19.46
N ASN A 193 21.36 -2.62 -18.51
CA ASN A 193 22.83 -2.63 -18.56
C ASN A 193 23.49 -3.64 -17.60
N THR A 194 22.71 -4.54 -17.01
CA THR A 194 23.22 -5.60 -16.13
C THR A 194 22.78 -6.98 -16.60
N ASP A 195 23.69 -7.95 -16.49
CA ASP A 195 23.41 -9.35 -16.80
C ASP A 195 22.55 -10.01 -15.68
N SER A 196 21.95 -11.17 -15.97
CA SER A 196 21.09 -11.88 -15.00
C SER A 196 21.82 -12.36 -13.74
N ASP A 197 23.14 -12.54 -13.82
CA ASP A 197 23.99 -12.92 -12.68
C ASP A 197 24.53 -11.70 -11.92
N TRP A 198 24.19 -10.49 -12.35
CA TRP A 198 24.53 -9.27 -11.63
C TRP A 198 23.91 -9.29 -10.23
N SER A 199 24.74 -8.98 -9.24
CA SER A 199 24.33 -8.83 -7.87
C SER A 199 25.26 -7.86 -7.14
N PHE A 200 24.76 -7.26 -6.07
CA PHE A 200 25.59 -6.52 -5.13
C PHE A 200 25.25 -6.93 -3.69
N SER A 201 26.24 -6.82 -2.80
CA SER A 201 26.06 -7.05 -1.38
C SER A 201 25.41 -5.83 -0.73
N PHE A 202 24.24 -6.03 -0.13
CA PHE A 202 23.58 -5.07 0.73
C PHE A 202 23.92 -5.43 2.19
N ASP A 203 24.57 -4.50 2.91
CA ASP A 203 24.79 -4.67 4.35
C ASP A 203 23.46 -4.43 5.09
N ALA A 204 22.95 -5.47 5.75
CA ALA A 204 21.73 -5.39 6.55
C ALA A 204 21.78 -4.30 7.65
N TYR A 205 22.97 -3.83 8.05
CA TYR A 205 23.10 -2.67 8.95
C TYR A 205 22.51 -1.40 8.37
N LEU A 206 22.47 -1.23 7.05
CA LEU A 206 21.78 -0.12 6.41
C LEU A 206 20.28 -0.11 6.75
N ALA A 207 19.65 -1.29 6.91
CA ALA A 207 18.21 -1.41 7.20
C ALA A 207 17.89 -1.59 8.69
N SER A 208 18.83 -2.10 9.48
CA SER A 208 18.58 -2.55 10.85
C SER A 208 19.34 -1.77 11.91
N GLY A 209 20.34 -0.96 11.57
CA GLY A 209 21.11 -0.22 12.57
C GLY A 209 22.45 -0.83 12.94
N TYR A 210 23.49 0.01 12.92
CA TYR A 210 24.76 -0.24 13.60
C TYR A 210 25.23 1.06 14.25
N ASP A 211 25.71 0.98 15.48
CA ASP A 211 26.33 2.11 16.16
C ASP A 211 27.84 1.89 16.30
N PRO A 212 28.66 2.48 15.42
CA PRO A 212 30.10 2.25 15.40
C PRO A 212 30.81 2.74 16.66
N GLU A 213 30.31 3.80 17.31
CA GLU A 213 30.95 4.40 18.48
C GLU A 213 30.85 3.50 19.72
N ASN A 214 29.67 2.89 19.91
CA ASN A 214 29.39 2.00 21.04
C ASN A 214 29.56 0.52 20.67
N ASN A 215 29.98 0.24 19.42
CA ASN A 215 30.03 -1.11 18.84
C ASN A 215 28.72 -1.90 19.09
N LYS A 216 27.57 -1.21 18.97
CA LYS A 216 26.26 -1.77 19.30
C LYS A 216 25.57 -2.22 18.02
N VAL A 217 25.18 -3.49 18.02
CA VAL A 217 24.43 -4.11 16.92
C VAL A 217 22.96 -4.29 17.32
N PHE A 218 22.06 -3.98 16.40
CA PHE A 218 20.61 -4.01 16.64
C PHE A 218 19.93 -5.26 16.05
N ILE A 219 20.70 -6.06 15.32
CA ILE A 219 20.38 -7.43 14.90
C ILE A 219 21.50 -8.35 15.40
N SER A 220 21.21 -9.62 15.68
CA SER A 220 22.30 -10.56 16.03
C SER A 220 23.24 -10.70 14.83
N GLU A 221 24.56 -10.83 15.05
CA GLU A 221 25.54 -11.13 13.98
C GLU A 221 25.18 -12.40 13.19
N ALA A 222 24.57 -13.41 13.82
CA ALA A 222 24.03 -14.59 13.13
C ALA A 222 22.84 -14.29 12.19
N LYS A 223 22.23 -13.11 12.33
CA LYS A 223 21.20 -12.51 11.46
C LYS A 223 21.75 -11.33 10.66
N ARG A 224 23.03 -10.96 10.84
CA ARG A 224 23.72 -10.02 9.95
C ARG A 224 23.97 -10.81 8.68
N PHE A 225 23.20 -10.49 7.66
CA PHE A 225 23.41 -11.06 6.35
C PHE A 225 23.88 -9.92 5.47
N GLU A 226 25.07 -10.04 4.88
CA GLU A 226 25.31 -9.40 3.59
C GLU A 226 24.35 -10.07 2.61
N LYS A 227 23.22 -9.42 2.38
CA LYS A 227 22.19 -9.97 1.48
C LYS A 227 22.56 -9.60 0.06
N ARG A 228 22.59 -10.59 -0.81
CA ARG A 228 22.73 -10.34 -2.25
C ARG A 228 21.41 -9.79 -2.76
N VAL A 229 21.46 -8.57 -3.27
CA VAL A 229 20.41 -8.03 -4.14
C VAL A 229 20.79 -8.43 -5.54
N ASN A 230 20.00 -9.30 -6.14
CA ASN A 230 20.24 -9.76 -7.51
C ASN A 230 19.44 -8.92 -8.50
N HIS A 231 19.85 -9.00 -9.76
CA HIS A 231 19.16 -8.43 -10.92
C HIS A 231 17.64 -8.66 -10.89
N GLN A 232 17.17 -9.85 -10.50
CA GLN A 232 15.75 -10.19 -10.51
C GLN A 232 14.91 -9.33 -9.55
N TYR A 233 15.50 -8.81 -8.49
CA TYR A 233 14.78 -7.98 -7.52
C TYR A 233 14.51 -6.57 -8.02
N LEU A 234 15.25 -6.12 -9.04
CA LEU A 234 15.05 -4.81 -9.66
C LEU A 234 13.66 -4.71 -10.30
N TYR A 235 13.11 -5.81 -10.81
CA TYR A 235 11.75 -5.83 -11.34
C TYR A 235 10.67 -5.57 -10.27
N PHE A 236 10.91 -5.94 -9.01
CA PHE A 236 10.01 -5.57 -7.91
C PHE A 236 10.09 -4.09 -7.56
N ILE A 237 11.29 -3.49 -7.67
CA ILE A 237 11.48 -2.04 -7.52
C ILE A 237 10.73 -1.32 -8.64
N GLU A 238 10.95 -1.72 -9.90
CA GLU A 238 10.27 -1.18 -11.07
C GLU A 238 8.74 -1.29 -10.94
N SER A 239 8.24 -2.46 -10.52
CA SER A 239 6.81 -2.70 -10.27
C SER A 239 6.24 -1.73 -9.23
N ASN A 240 6.93 -1.51 -8.11
CA ASN A 240 6.45 -0.63 -7.05
C ASN A 240 6.47 0.84 -7.47
N LEU A 241 7.49 1.30 -8.21
CA LEU A 241 7.53 2.67 -8.74
C LEU A 241 6.33 2.93 -9.66
N HIS A 242 6.03 2.00 -10.58
CA HIS A 242 4.84 2.06 -11.40
C HIS A 242 3.54 2.14 -10.58
N ARG A 243 3.37 1.32 -9.54
CA ARG A 243 2.17 1.39 -8.68
C ARG A 243 1.99 2.76 -8.02
N VAL A 244 3.08 3.34 -7.52
CA VAL A 244 3.03 4.63 -6.83
C VAL A 244 2.67 5.74 -7.82
N ILE A 245 3.33 5.79 -8.98
CA ILE A 245 3.05 6.79 -10.02
C ILE A 245 1.59 6.65 -10.48
N GLY A 246 1.15 5.43 -10.81
CA GLY A 246 -0.24 5.17 -11.22
C GLY A 246 -1.27 5.56 -10.15
N ALA A 247 -0.97 5.38 -8.87
CA ALA A 247 -1.85 5.82 -7.78
C ALA A 247 -1.93 7.35 -7.64
N ILE A 248 -0.81 8.06 -7.82
CA ILE A 248 -0.78 9.54 -7.82
C ILE A 248 -1.65 10.06 -8.98
N GLU A 249 -1.43 9.52 -10.17
CA GLU A 249 -2.16 9.92 -11.38
C GLU A 249 -3.65 9.61 -11.32
N PHE A 250 -4.05 8.54 -10.63
CA PHE A 250 -5.46 8.26 -10.36
C PHE A 250 -6.04 9.28 -9.37
N ALA A 251 -5.38 9.42 -8.22
CA ALA A 251 -5.92 10.14 -7.07
C ALA A 251 -6.08 11.64 -7.35
N VAL A 252 -5.19 12.26 -8.13
CA VAL A 252 -5.21 13.70 -8.41
C VAL A 252 -6.47 14.18 -9.14
N ASN A 253 -7.25 13.26 -9.73
CA ASN A 253 -8.46 13.62 -10.48
C ASN A 253 -9.70 13.87 -9.61
N TYR A 254 -9.71 13.41 -8.35
CA TYR A 254 -10.91 13.44 -7.50
C TYR A 254 -10.71 14.25 -6.23
N ASP A 255 -11.73 14.97 -5.78
CA ASP A 255 -11.69 15.80 -4.58
C ASP A 255 -11.82 14.95 -3.30
N ILE A 256 -10.79 15.02 -2.46
CA ILE A 256 -10.72 14.33 -1.17
C ILE A 256 -10.63 15.29 0.02
N ASN A 257 -10.89 16.59 -0.17
CA ASN A 257 -10.77 17.62 0.86
C ASN A 257 -11.66 17.34 2.09
N ASP A 258 -12.81 16.73 1.85
CA ASP A 258 -13.78 16.37 2.88
C ASP A 258 -13.50 15.05 3.60
N TYR A 259 -12.48 14.30 3.16
CA TYR A 259 -12.18 12.99 3.73
C TYR A 259 -11.95 13.00 5.26
N PRO A 260 -11.14 13.92 5.84
CA PRO A 260 -10.97 13.95 7.30
C PRO A 260 -12.28 14.25 8.04
N ARG A 261 -13.11 15.15 7.52
CA ARG A 261 -14.41 15.50 8.11
C ARG A 261 -15.38 14.32 8.06
N PHE A 262 -15.45 13.65 6.91
CA PHE A 262 -16.23 12.43 6.73
C PHE A 262 -15.83 11.34 7.73
N VAL A 263 -14.52 11.06 7.87
CA VAL A 263 -14.02 10.07 8.86
C VAL A 263 -14.40 10.50 10.29
N ASN A 264 -14.24 11.77 10.64
CA ASN A 264 -14.59 12.26 11.96
C ASN A 264 -16.10 12.13 12.27
N GLN A 265 -16.96 12.37 11.27
CA GLN A 265 -18.40 12.15 11.40
C GLN A 265 -18.72 10.66 11.64
N MET A 266 -18.03 9.75 10.96
CA MET A 266 -18.19 8.30 11.17
C MET A 266 -17.76 7.87 12.58
N VAL A 267 -16.61 8.36 13.03
CA VAL A 267 -16.09 8.07 14.37
C VAL A 267 -17.03 8.64 15.44
N SER A 268 -17.49 9.89 15.27
CA SER A 268 -18.43 10.54 16.18
C SER A 268 -19.74 9.77 16.28
N LYS A 269 -20.32 9.32 15.15
CA LYS A 269 -21.52 8.46 15.16
C LYS A 269 -21.27 7.17 15.96
N THR A 270 -20.11 6.53 15.80
CA THR A 270 -19.74 5.32 16.56
C THR A 270 -19.55 5.59 18.06
N ALA A 271 -18.87 6.68 18.41
CA ALA A 271 -18.57 7.06 19.79
C ALA A 271 -19.83 7.49 20.54
N VAL A 272 -20.69 8.32 19.94
CA VAL A 272 -21.99 8.72 20.51
C VAL A 272 -22.89 7.50 20.73
N ASN A 273 -22.93 6.57 19.77
CA ASN A 273 -23.65 5.31 19.93
C ASN A 273 -23.11 4.48 21.12
N THR A 274 -21.81 4.55 21.38
CA THR A 274 -21.15 3.85 22.50
C THR A 274 -21.36 4.56 23.85
N LEU A 275 -21.32 5.89 23.89
CA LEU A 275 -21.48 6.69 25.12
C LEU A 275 -22.93 6.71 25.61
N LYS A 276 -23.90 6.93 24.71
CA LYS A 276 -25.34 6.81 25.04
C LYS A 276 -25.62 5.43 25.66
N LYS A 277 -25.04 4.37 25.11
CA LYS A 277 -25.13 3.03 25.68
C LYS A 277 -24.56 2.93 27.09
N ARG A 278 -23.36 3.47 27.35
CA ARG A 278 -22.69 3.37 28.67
C ARG A 278 -23.50 4.07 29.76
N LEU A 279 -24.15 5.18 29.42
CA LEU A 279 -25.05 5.91 30.32
C LEU A 279 -26.41 5.21 30.51
N PHE A 280 -26.88 4.43 29.53
CA PHE A 280 -28.20 3.81 29.55
C PHE A 280 -28.21 2.26 29.69
N LEU A 281 -27.09 1.64 30.12
CA LEU A 281 -26.93 0.21 30.47
C LEU A 281 -27.61 -0.82 29.52
N ARG A 282 -27.78 -0.49 28.23
CA ARG A 282 -28.54 -1.33 27.29
C ARG A 282 -27.80 -1.53 25.96
N SER A 283 -27.62 -2.80 25.60
CA SER A 283 -27.24 -3.37 24.28
C SER A 283 -25.77 -3.28 23.85
N LEU A 284 -25.33 -4.08 22.86
CA LEU A 284 -24.00 -4.10 22.23
C LEU A 284 -23.71 -2.82 21.41
N PRO A 285 -22.45 -2.50 21.03
CA PRO A 285 -22.15 -1.33 20.19
C PRO A 285 -22.98 -1.36 18.91
N LYS A 286 -23.59 -0.23 18.51
CA LYS A 286 -24.29 -0.14 17.22
C LYS A 286 -23.25 0.10 16.12
N PRO A 287 -23.02 -0.84 15.19
CA PRO A 287 -22.14 -0.60 14.05
C PRO A 287 -22.71 0.53 13.19
N ILE A 288 -21.85 1.34 12.58
CA ILE A 288 -22.26 2.28 11.53
C ILE A 288 -22.80 1.44 10.36
N THR A 289 -24.01 1.74 9.92
CA THR A 289 -24.59 1.08 8.74
C THR A 289 -24.07 1.71 7.44
N PRO A 290 -24.04 0.97 6.31
CA PRO A 290 -23.77 1.55 5.00
C PRO A 290 -24.65 2.78 4.69
N LEU A 291 -25.93 2.78 5.07
CA LEU A 291 -26.82 3.95 4.98
C LEU A 291 -26.24 5.18 5.68
N GLU A 292 -25.82 5.03 6.94
CA GLU A 292 -25.28 6.14 7.73
C GLU A 292 -23.96 6.68 7.15
N MET A 293 -23.20 5.85 6.43
CA MET A 293 -22.00 6.27 5.68
C MET A 293 -22.37 7.04 4.42
N ILE A 294 -23.35 6.57 3.66
CA ILE A 294 -23.77 7.20 2.40
C ILE A 294 -24.42 8.55 2.66
N GLU A 295 -25.31 8.63 3.65
CA GLU A 295 -25.91 9.89 4.09
C GLU A 295 -24.81 10.91 4.45
N ALA A 296 -23.81 10.48 5.23
CA ALA A 296 -22.69 11.35 5.58
C ALA A 296 -21.82 11.74 4.38
N ALA A 297 -21.56 10.82 3.44
CA ALA A 297 -20.82 11.15 2.22
C ALA A 297 -21.58 12.16 1.34
N ASN A 298 -22.91 12.14 1.38
CA ASN A 298 -23.76 13.08 0.63
C ASN A 298 -23.82 14.48 1.26
N ASP A 299 -23.54 14.62 2.56
CA ASP A 299 -23.42 15.93 3.22
C ASP A 299 -22.27 16.79 2.65
N TYR A 300 -21.29 16.16 2.01
CA TYR A 300 -20.10 16.82 1.45
C TYR A 300 -20.22 16.99 -0.07
N ARG A 301 -20.68 18.17 -0.53
CA ARG A 301 -21.03 18.42 -1.95
C ARG A 301 -19.94 18.04 -2.95
N ASN A 302 -18.67 18.36 -2.67
CA ASN A 302 -17.57 18.15 -3.61
C ASN A 302 -16.81 16.84 -3.36
N PHE A 303 -17.12 16.09 -2.30
CA PHE A 303 -16.37 14.87 -2.00
C PHE A 303 -16.50 13.85 -3.14
N LEU A 304 -15.36 13.35 -3.61
CA LEU A 304 -15.19 12.41 -4.72
C LEU A 304 -15.76 12.90 -6.07
N THR A 305 -15.90 14.22 -6.24
CA THR A 305 -16.20 14.80 -7.56
C THR A 305 -14.92 15.00 -8.37
N LEU A 306 -15.06 15.01 -9.69
CA LEU A 306 -13.96 15.27 -10.61
C LEU A 306 -13.43 16.70 -10.43
N ARG A 307 -12.11 16.85 -10.29
CA ARG A 307 -11.43 18.15 -10.11
C ARG A 307 -10.93 18.76 -11.42
N LYS A 308 -10.54 17.91 -12.35
CA LYS A 308 -9.90 18.27 -13.61
C LYS A 308 -10.91 18.23 -14.76
N SER A 309 -10.58 18.84 -15.90
CA SER A 309 -11.40 18.66 -17.11
C SER A 309 -11.45 17.19 -17.50
N LYS A 310 -12.46 16.77 -18.27
CA LYS A 310 -12.57 15.37 -18.71
C LYS A 310 -11.36 14.93 -19.52
N GLU A 311 -10.82 15.82 -20.34
CA GLU A 311 -9.66 15.55 -21.20
C GLU A 311 -8.40 15.34 -20.34
N GLU A 312 -8.15 16.22 -19.38
CA GLU A 312 -7.00 16.10 -18.49
C GLU A 312 -7.14 14.89 -17.55
N ALA A 313 -8.33 14.66 -17.01
CA ALA A 313 -8.62 13.49 -16.20
C ALA A 313 -8.44 12.19 -16.99
N GLN A 314 -8.92 12.14 -18.24
CA GLN A 314 -8.75 10.96 -19.09
C GLN A 314 -7.27 10.71 -19.39
N ALA A 315 -6.47 11.76 -19.63
CA ALA A 315 -5.03 11.61 -19.84
C ALA A 315 -4.34 10.98 -18.61
N ASN A 316 -4.63 11.49 -17.41
CA ASN A 316 -4.08 10.96 -16.17
C ASN A 316 -4.55 9.53 -15.90
N LEU A 317 -5.84 9.23 -16.11
CA LEU A 317 -6.39 7.89 -15.88
C LEU A 317 -5.86 6.86 -16.89
N SER A 318 -5.67 7.25 -18.16
CA SER A 318 -5.01 6.39 -19.16
C SER A 318 -3.56 6.09 -18.78
N SER A 319 -2.82 7.09 -18.32
CA SER A 319 -1.45 6.91 -17.82
C SER A 319 -1.41 6.02 -16.58
N SER A 320 -2.34 6.24 -15.65
CA SER A 320 -2.52 5.41 -14.45
C SER A 320 -2.77 3.94 -14.80
N MET A 321 -3.64 3.67 -15.78
CA MET A 321 -3.90 2.32 -16.27
C MET A 321 -2.64 1.65 -16.81
N GLU A 322 -1.85 2.36 -17.61
CA GLU A 322 -0.60 1.83 -18.17
C GLU A 322 0.39 1.51 -17.05
N HIS A 323 0.54 2.37 -16.05
CA HIS A 323 1.40 2.10 -14.91
C HIS A 323 0.93 0.91 -14.08
N PHE A 324 -0.37 0.76 -13.81
CA PHE A 324 -0.86 -0.44 -13.13
C PHE A 324 -0.66 -1.72 -13.96
N TYR A 325 -0.78 -1.65 -15.28
CA TYR A 325 -0.45 -2.76 -16.18
C TYR A 325 1.03 -3.14 -16.07
N GLN A 326 1.93 -2.17 -16.27
CA GLN A 326 3.38 -2.41 -16.18
C GLN A 326 3.77 -2.94 -14.80
N ALA A 327 3.18 -2.41 -13.73
CA ALA A 327 3.42 -2.94 -12.40
C ALA A 327 3.14 -4.44 -12.29
N ARG A 328 2.08 -4.96 -12.90
CA ARG A 328 1.76 -6.40 -12.88
C ARG A 328 2.70 -7.21 -13.76
N VAL A 329 3.04 -6.70 -14.94
CA VAL A 329 4.01 -7.34 -15.84
C VAL A 329 5.37 -7.50 -15.14
N LYS A 330 5.90 -6.42 -14.54
CA LYS A 330 7.19 -6.45 -13.85
C LYS A 330 7.15 -7.29 -12.58
N GLU A 331 6.03 -7.31 -11.85
CA GLU A 331 5.85 -8.22 -10.71
C GLU A 331 5.92 -9.69 -11.13
N LEU A 332 5.28 -10.07 -12.25
CA LEU A 332 5.34 -11.44 -12.78
C LEU A 332 6.78 -11.80 -13.20
N VAL A 333 7.45 -10.93 -13.95
CA VAL A 333 8.83 -11.14 -14.40
C VAL A 333 9.76 -11.28 -13.20
N GLY A 334 9.68 -10.38 -12.21
CA GLY A 334 10.47 -10.45 -10.98
C GLY A 334 10.21 -11.72 -10.19
N PHE A 335 8.95 -12.15 -10.08
CA PHE A 335 8.57 -13.39 -9.39
C PHE A 335 9.14 -14.63 -10.07
N GLN A 336 8.93 -14.78 -11.38
CA GLN A 336 9.41 -15.94 -12.15
C GLN A 336 10.93 -16.01 -12.13
N LYS A 337 11.62 -14.92 -12.49
CA LYS A 337 13.08 -14.89 -12.52
C LYS A 337 13.68 -15.12 -11.13
N SER A 338 13.07 -14.59 -10.06
CA SER A 338 13.55 -14.83 -8.69
C SER A 338 13.50 -16.31 -8.30
N ILE A 339 12.60 -17.11 -8.89
CA ILE A 339 12.54 -18.55 -8.66
C ILE A 339 13.42 -19.33 -9.65
N ASP A 340 13.53 -18.89 -10.89
CA ASP A 340 14.18 -19.69 -11.94
C ASP A 340 15.68 -19.41 -12.06
N GLU A 341 16.13 -18.21 -11.67
CA GLU A 341 17.50 -17.72 -11.91
C GLU A 341 18.36 -17.61 -10.62
N THR A 342 17.82 -17.95 -9.44
CA THR A 342 18.54 -17.88 -8.16
C THR A 342 19.04 -19.25 -7.66
N ASP A 343 20.13 -19.27 -6.88
CA ASP A 343 20.64 -20.50 -6.29
C ASP A 343 19.78 -20.96 -5.11
N HIS A 344 19.26 -22.18 -5.19
CA HIS A 344 18.38 -22.75 -4.16
C HIS A 344 19.14 -23.50 -3.07
N ASN A 345 20.43 -23.73 -3.25
CA ASN A 345 21.27 -24.40 -2.26
C ASN A 345 21.80 -23.42 -1.21
N ASN A 346 21.77 -22.13 -1.48
CA ASN A 346 22.34 -21.09 -0.64
C ASN A 346 21.36 -19.94 -0.35
N THR A 347 20.13 -20.30 0.01
CA THR A 347 19.01 -19.35 0.10
C THR A 347 19.16 -18.28 1.16
N ASP A 348 19.95 -18.55 2.20
CA ASP A 348 20.14 -17.65 3.34
C ASP A 348 20.97 -16.41 2.98
N GLN A 349 21.64 -16.42 1.84
CA GLN A 349 22.39 -15.26 1.33
C GLN A 349 21.51 -14.27 0.57
N TYR A 350 20.29 -14.63 0.21
CA TYR A 350 19.42 -13.79 -0.60
C TYR A 350 18.48 -12.93 0.24
N PHE A 351 18.23 -11.71 -0.26
CA PHE A 351 17.28 -10.77 0.36
C PHE A 351 15.86 -11.36 0.41
N LEU A 352 15.45 -12.00 -0.69
CA LEU A 352 14.19 -12.72 -0.81
C LEU A 352 14.47 -14.20 -1.00
N ASN A 353 14.12 -15.02 -0.01
CA ASN A 353 14.39 -16.46 -0.06
C ASN A 353 13.56 -17.11 -1.20
N PRO A 354 14.21 -17.66 -2.24
CA PRO A 354 13.50 -18.20 -3.39
C PRO A 354 12.71 -19.48 -3.07
N ASN A 355 13.08 -20.24 -2.03
CA ASN A 355 12.30 -21.39 -1.58
C ASN A 355 10.93 -20.97 -1.01
N ILE A 356 10.82 -19.77 -0.41
CA ILE A 356 9.53 -19.24 0.05
C ILE A 356 8.65 -18.89 -1.15
N LEU A 357 9.23 -18.35 -2.22
CA LEU A 357 8.49 -18.00 -3.43
C LEU A 357 7.94 -19.22 -4.19
N LYS A 358 8.56 -20.40 -4.02
CA LYS A 358 8.05 -21.65 -4.59
C LYS A 358 6.73 -22.11 -3.97
N ILE A 359 6.45 -21.70 -2.74
CA ILE A 359 5.22 -22.07 -2.04
C ILE A 359 4.05 -21.36 -2.74
N GLY A 360 3.15 -22.14 -3.35
CA GLY A 360 2.01 -21.58 -4.11
C GLY A 360 2.43 -20.88 -5.40
N ARG A 361 3.54 -21.30 -6.04
CA ARG A 361 4.05 -20.70 -7.28
C ARG A 361 2.98 -20.61 -8.37
N GLU A 362 2.32 -21.74 -8.66
CA GLU A 362 1.33 -21.82 -9.74
C GLU A 362 0.17 -20.86 -9.50
N ASP A 363 -0.44 -20.89 -8.30
CA ASP A 363 -1.50 -19.97 -7.90
C ASP A 363 -1.06 -18.51 -8.04
N LYS A 364 0.14 -18.15 -7.57
CA LYS A 364 0.65 -16.77 -7.66
C LYS A 364 0.88 -16.34 -9.11
N GLU A 365 1.47 -17.20 -9.94
CA GLU A 365 1.68 -16.91 -11.37
C GLU A 365 0.35 -16.76 -12.12
N ASN A 366 -0.59 -17.69 -11.92
CA ASN A 366 -1.90 -17.64 -12.56
C ASN A 366 -2.66 -16.38 -12.14
N ASN A 367 -2.64 -16.04 -10.85
CA ASN A 367 -3.24 -14.80 -10.35
C ASN A 367 -2.63 -13.53 -10.98
N LEU A 368 -1.32 -13.51 -11.23
CA LEU A 368 -0.67 -12.38 -11.91
C LEU A 368 -0.98 -12.35 -13.40
N LYS A 369 -0.98 -13.50 -14.08
CA LYS A 369 -1.35 -13.64 -15.51
C LYS A 369 -2.80 -13.20 -15.73
N ASP A 370 -3.72 -13.60 -14.87
CA ASP A 370 -5.11 -13.13 -14.89
C ASP A 370 -5.17 -11.62 -14.79
N LYS A 371 -4.51 -11.03 -13.77
CA LYS A 371 -4.46 -9.57 -13.57
C LYS A 371 -3.92 -8.86 -14.81
N ILE A 372 -2.84 -9.37 -15.42
CA ILE A 372 -2.28 -8.85 -16.67
C ILE A 372 -3.31 -8.93 -17.79
N SER A 373 -3.97 -10.07 -17.97
CA SER A 373 -4.97 -10.28 -19.02
C SER A 373 -6.20 -9.36 -18.90
N LEU A 374 -6.58 -8.97 -17.68
CA LEU A 374 -7.63 -7.97 -17.44
C LEU A 374 -7.24 -6.60 -18.01
N PHE A 375 -5.98 -6.19 -17.81
CA PHE A 375 -5.45 -4.93 -18.35
C PHE A 375 -5.22 -5.01 -19.87
N GLU A 376 -4.73 -6.14 -20.40
CA GLU A 376 -4.57 -6.33 -21.85
C GLU A 376 -5.91 -6.23 -22.58
N ALA A 377 -6.96 -6.88 -22.04
CA ALA A 377 -8.30 -6.78 -22.57
C ALA A 377 -8.80 -5.33 -22.56
N ALA A 378 -8.57 -4.59 -21.48
CA ALA A 378 -8.91 -3.18 -21.37
C ALA A 378 -8.15 -2.30 -22.38
N LYS A 379 -6.85 -2.52 -22.58
CA LYS A 379 -6.07 -1.84 -23.63
C LYS A 379 -6.59 -2.16 -25.03
N ALA A 380 -7.09 -3.37 -25.24
CA ALA A 380 -7.74 -3.79 -26.49
C ALA A 380 -9.20 -3.30 -26.63
N GLY A 381 -9.74 -2.55 -25.66
CA GLY A 381 -11.10 -2.03 -25.73
C GLY A 381 -12.18 -3.06 -25.39
N SER A 382 -11.85 -4.10 -24.62
CA SER A 382 -12.75 -5.22 -24.31
C SER A 382 -12.76 -5.60 -22.83
N ALA A 383 -13.85 -6.24 -22.39
CA ALA A 383 -13.94 -6.85 -21.08
C ALA A 383 -13.37 -8.28 -21.10
N LYS A 384 -12.86 -8.76 -19.96
CA LYS A 384 -12.31 -10.11 -19.79
C LYS A 384 -13.15 -10.92 -18.83
N THR A 385 -13.41 -12.17 -19.18
CA THR A 385 -14.05 -13.14 -18.30
C THR A 385 -13.00 -13.93 -17.53
N ILE A 386 -13.13 -13.96 -16.21
CA ILE A 386 -12.35 -14.80 -15.29
C ILE A 386 -13.29 -15.85 -14.71
N THR A 387 -12.85 -17.11 -14.69
CA THR A 387 -13.61 -18.20 -14.06
C THR A 387 -13.03 -18.43 -12.67
N SER A 388 -13.87 -18.38 -11.64
CA SER A 388 -13.44 -18.70 -10.29
C SER A 388 -13.12 -20.19 -10.17
N GLU A 389 -11.90 -20.51 -9.77
CA GLU A 389 -11.49 -21.89 -9.50
C GLU A 389 -12.26 -22.50 -8.31
N ILE A 390 -12.75 -21.66 -7.39
CA ILE A 390 -13.46 -22.10 -6.18
C ILE A 390 -14.95 -22.32 -6.45
N THR A 391 -15.62 -21.39 -7.14
CA THR A 391 -17.08 -21.44 -7.32
C THR A 391 -17.51 -21.94 -8.71
N GLY A 392 -16.59 -22.02 -9.68
CA GLY A 392 -16.87 -22.30 -11.08
C GLY A 392 -17.62 -21.18 -11.82
N GLN A 393 -17.95 -20.08 -11.13
CA GLN A 393 -18.69 -18.96 -11.74
C GLN A 393 -17.77 -18.12 -12.62
N GLN A 394 -18.33 -17.66 -13.74
CA GLN A 394 -17.67 -16.74 -14.65
C GLN A 394 -18.03 -15.30 -14.31
N ILE A 395 -17.02 -14.44 -14.13
CA ILE A 395 -17.18 -13.02 -13.88
C ILE A 395 -16.55 -12.26 -15.04
N GLN A 396 -17.33 -11.40 -15.69
CA GLN A 396 -16.83 -10.47 -16.68
C GLN A 396 -16.41 -9.15 -16.02
N ILE A 397 -15.21 -8.66 -16.33
CA ILE A 397 -14.63 -7.44 -15.78
C ILE A 397 -14.13 -6.56 -16.91
N ASP A 398 -14.51 -5.28 -16.88
CA ASP A 398 -13.95 -4.25 -17.77
C ASP A 398 -13.10 -3.27 -16.97
N MET A 399 -11.79 -3.45 -16.98
CA MET A 399 -10.88 -2.58 -16.24
C MET A 399 -10.91 -1.14 -16.74
N ARG A 400 -11.33 -0.86 -17.99
CA ARG A 400 -11.39 0.51 -18.53
C ARG A 400 -12.35 1.40 -17.77
N ALA A 401 -13.43 0.83 -17.24
CA ALA A 401 -14.44 1.57 -16.49
C ALA A 401 -13.86 2.25 -15.24
N LEU A 402 -12.84 1.65 -14.60
CA LEU A 402 -12.13 2.25 -13.48
C LEU A 402 -11.29 3.46 -13.90
N PHE A 403 -10.78 3.47 -15.13
CA PHE A 403 -9.92 4.52 -15.69
C PHE A 403 -10.68 5.44 -16.66
N THR A 404 -12.01 5.50 -16.51
CA THR A 404 -12.86 6.43 -17.23
C THR A 404 -13.28 7.56 -16.27
N PRO A 405 -13.18 8.85 -16.67
CA PRO A 405 -13.60 9.95 -15.82
C PRO A 405 -15.08 9.85 -15.48
N HIS A 406 -15.36 9.91 -14.18
CA HIS A 406 -16.72 9.99 -13.64
C HIS A 406 -16.86 11.32 -12.91
N GLU A 407 -17.91 12.08 -13.20
CA GLU A 407 -18.14 13.40 -12.56
C GLU A 407 -18.22 13.31 -11.03
N ASN A 408 -18.75 12.20 -10.52
CA ASN A 408 -18.91 11.96 -9.10
C ASN A 408 -18.89 10.46 -8.82
N LEU A 409 -17.86 9.96 -8.12
CA LEU A 409 -17.75 8.53 -7.79
C LEU A 409 -18.83 8.08 -6.79
N ARG A 410 -19.50 9.00 -6.09
CA ARG A 410 -20.64 8.65 -5.21
C ARG A 410 -21.89 8.24 -5.98
N SER A 411 -21.96 8.45 -7.30
CA SER A 411 -23.06 7.93 -8.13
C SER A 411 -23.22 6.41 -8.03
N PHE A 412 -22.13 5.72 -7.69
CA PHE A 412 -22.08 4.28 -7.48
C PHE A 412 -22.53 3.83 -6.10
N PHE A 413 -22.79 4.77 -5.17
CA PHE A 413 -23.28 4.43 -3.85
C PHE A 413 -24.78 4.11 -3.91
N PRO A 414 -25.26 3.15 -3.09
CA PRO A 414 -26.68 2.83 -3.04
C PRO A 414 -27.47 4.03 -2.51
N THR A 415 -28.65 4.30 -3.05
CA THR A 415 -29.52 5.36 -2.54
C THR A 415 -30.19 4.93 -1.23
N PRO A 416 -30.72 5.86 -0.40
CA PRO A 416 -31.46 5.50 0.81
C PRO A 416 -32.63 4.53 0.56
N SER A 417 -33.30 4.65 -0.59
CA SER A 417 -34.37 3.74 -1.03
C SER A 417 -33.85 2.36 -1.43
N GLY A 418 -32.61 2.27 -1.87
CA GLY A 418 -31.92 1.03 -2.22
C GLY A 418 -31.27 0.33 -1.04
N ILE A 419 -31.63 0.67 0.20
CA ILE A 419 -31.08 0.06 1.41
C ILE A 419 -32.18 -0.62 2.20
N ASN A 420 -31.86 -1.79 2.77
CA ASN A 420 -32.81 -2.51 3.61
C ASN A 420 -33.08 -1.75 4.91
N GLN A 421 -34.25 -1.14 4.99
CA GLN A 421 -34.76 -0.50 6.21
C GLN A 421 -35.90 -1.28 6.86
N ALA A 422 -36.34 -2.38 6.24
CA ALA A 422 -37.48 -3.17 6.70
C ALA A 422 -37.20 -3.75 8.09
N GLY A 423 -38.17 -3.60 9.01
CA GLY A 423 -38.04 -4.08 10.40
C GLY A 423 -37.11 -3.27 11.30
N GLY A 424 -36.58 -2.12 10.83
CA GLY A 424 -35.67 -1.28 11.60
C GLY A 424 -34.37 -1.99 11.98
N LYS A 425 -33.60 -1.38 12.92
CA LYS A 425 -32.32 -1.93 13.41
C LYS A 425 -32.46 -3.28 14.15
N GLY A 426 -33.68 -3.70 14.46
CA GLY A 426 -34.02 -4.86 15.26
C GLY A 426 -35.28 -4.61 16.09
N GLY A 427 -35.73 -5.64 16.80
CA GLY A 427 -36.94 -5.60 17.60
C GLY A 427 -36.86 -6.56 18.78
N ASN A 428 -37.83 -6.47 19.68
CA ASN A 428 -38.00 -7.52 20.68
C ASN A 428 -38.37 -8.83 19.97
N LEU A 429 -37.73 -9.93 20.35
CA LEU A 429 -38.06 -11.24 19.83
C LEU A 429 -39.43 -11.66 20.36
N GLU A 430 -40.23 -12.23 19.48
CA GLU A 430 -41.55 -12.77 19.77
C GLU A 430 -41.54 -14.26 19.44
N ASP A 431 -42.28 -15.06 20.21
CA ASP A 431 -42.50 -16.47 19.94
C ASP A 431 -43.60 -16.67 18.88
N GLU A 432 -43.94 -17.93 18.61
CA GLU A 432 -44.92 -18.32 17.60
C GLU A 432 -46.33 -17.74 17.85
N ASN A 433 -46.63 -17.33 19.08
CA ASN A 433 -47.90 -16.74 19.48
C ASN A 433 -47.87 -15.21 19.51
N GLY A 434 -46.73 -14.60 19.14
CA GLY A 434 -46.51 -13.15 19.24
C GLY A 434 -46.12 -12.68 20.64
N ASP A 435 -45.86 -13.60 21.58
CA ASP A 435 -45.47 -13.24 22.94
C ASP A 435 -43.97 -12.92 23.00
N ARG A 436 -43.65 -11.81 23.67
CA ARG A 436 -42.27 -11.35 23.82
C ARG A 436 -41.41 -12.36 24.58
N ILE A 437 -40.38 -12.87 23.93
CA ILE A 437 -39.44 -13.82 24.53
C ILE A 437 -38.63 -13.12 25.63
N ARG A 438 -38.59 -13.70 26.83
CA ARG A 438 -37.86 -13.16 27.98
C ARG A 438 -36.66 -14.02 28.33
N HIS A 439 -35.57 -13.37 28.72
CA HIS A 439 -34.38 -14.03 29.24
C HIS A 439 -34.71 -14.76 30.55
N LYS A 440 -34.46 -16.07 30.62
CA LYS A 440 -34.91 -16.94 31.72
C LYS A 440 -34.43 -16.51 33.12
N ILE A 441 -33.28 -15.84 33.20
CA ILE A 441 -32.67 -15.45 34.49
C ILE A 441 -33.03 -14.02 34.88
N THR A 442 -33.11 -13.11 33.91
CA THR A 442 -33.23 -11.66 34.19
C THR A 442 -34.64 -11.12 33.95
N GLY A 443 -35.53 -11.92 33.34
CA GLY A 443 -36.90 -11.53 32.99
C GLY A 443 -37.00 -10.46 31.91
N GLN A 444 -35.88 -9.96 31.38
CA GLN A 444 -35.85 -8.92 30.36
C GLN A 444 -36.21 -9.48 28.99
N THR A 445 -36.97 -8.73 28.20
CA THR A 445 -37.26 -9.10 26.81
C THR A 445 -35.97 -9.20 25.99
N LEU A 446 -35.84 -10.28 25.22
CA LEU A 446 -34.71 -10.48 24.32
C LEU A 446 -34.87 -9.61 23.08
N PHE A 447 -33.80 -8.91 22.70
CA PHE A 447 -33.76 -8.09 21.49
C PHE A 447 -33.03 -8.85 20.37
N GLY A 448 -33.70 -9.01 19.23
CA GLY A 448 -33.14 -9.55 18.00
C GLY A 448 -32.63 -8.44 17.09
N TRP A 449 -31.37 -8.52 16.70
CA TRP A 449 -30.80 -7.60 15.71
C TRP A 449 -31.24 -8.00 14.31
N ASN A 450 -31.71 -7.02 13.53
CA ASN A 450 -31.87 -7.21 12.10
C ASN A 450 -30.50 -7.03 11.43
N TYR A 451 -29.77 -8.13 11.24
CA TYR A 451 -28.47 -8.11 10.57
C TYR A 451 -28.53 -7.70 9.09
N ARG A 452 -29.74 -7.64 8.51
CA ARG A 452 -29.95 -7.11 7.16
C ARG A 452 -30.19 -5.60 7.14
N TYR A 453 -30.51 -4.97 8.27
CA TYR A 453 -30.75 -3.53 8.33
C TYR A 453 -29.50 -2.75 7.90
N GLY A 454 -29.66 -1.82 6.97
CA GLY A 454 -28.57 -1.02 6.43
C GLY A 454 -27.78 -1.71 5.31
N LYS A 455 -28.07 -2.98 4.99
CA LYS A 455 -27.45 -3.66 3.84
C LYS A 455 -28.00 -3.06 2.54
N PRO A 456 -27.16 -2.68 1.57
CA PRO A 456 -27.63 -2.31 0.24
C PRO A 456 -28.47 -3.42 -0.40
N LEU A 457 -29.63 -3.11 -0.93
CA LEU A 457 -30.47 -4.01 -1.73
C LEU A 457 -30.35 -3.70 -3.21
N SER A 458 -30.12 -2.44 -3.56
CA SER A 458 -29.97 -2.01 -4.94
C SER A 458 -29.02 -0.81 -5.06
N PHE A 459 -28.30 -0.78 -6.16
CA PHE A 459 -27.44 0.30 -6.61
C PHE A 459 -28.11 1.04 -7.78
N PRO A 460 -27.93 2.36 -7.89
CA PRO A 460 -28.37 3.11 -9.08
C PRO A 460 -27.75 2.55 -10.36
N ASP A 461 -26.49 2.14 -10.27
CA ASP A 461 -25.76 1.46 -11.32
C ASP A 461 -25.02 0.24 -10.71
N PRO A 462 -25.60 -0.97 -10.80
CA PRO A 462 -24.96 -2.19 -10.30
C PRO A 462 -23.75 -2.63 -11.14
N THR A 463 -23.54 -2.05 -12.32
CA THR A 463 -22.37 -2.33 -13.17
C THR A 463 -21.15 -1.51 -12.78
N PHE A 464 -21.32 -0.48 -11.94
CA PHE A 464 -20.27 0.42 -11.49
C PHE A 464 -19.55 1.12 -12.66
N GLY A 465 -20.32 1.74 -13.55
CA GLY A 465 -19.82 2.42 -14.74
C GLY A 465 -19.36 1.46 -15.83
N GLY A 466 -19.87 0.22 -15.83
CA GLY A 466 -19.47 -0.85 -16.73
C GLY A 466 -18.29 -1.70 -16.23
N PHE A 467 -17.76 -1.47 -15.02
CA PHE A 467 -16.69 -2.28 -14.44
C PHE A 467 -17.07 -3.76 -14.31
N LEU A 468 -18.34 -4.02 -13.98
CA LEU A 468 -18.95 -5.35 -13.94
C LEU A 468 -20.12 -5.40 -14.92
N PRO A 469 -19.89 -5.62 -16.23
CA PRO A 469 -20.93 -5.52 -17.26
C PRO A 469 -22.14 -6.44 -17.02
N GLY A 470 -21.92 -7.60 -16.40
CA GLY A 470 -22.98 -8.59 -16.10
C GLY A 470 -23.64 -8.43 -14.73
N ALA A 471 -23.31 -7.38 -13.97
CA ALA A 471 -23.85 -7.19 -12.63
C ALA A 471 -25.25 -6.56 -12.64
N SER A 472 -26.10 -7.07 -11.76
CA SER A 472 -27.44 -6.61 -11.48
C SER A 472 -27.67 -6.55 -9.96
N ASN A 473 -28.76 -5.93 -9.53
CA ASN A 473 -29.08 -5.86 -8.10
C ASN A 473 -29.39 -7.24 -7.51
N GLU A 474 -29.81 -8.19 -8.34
CA GLU A 474 -30.10 -9.57 -7.95
C GLU A 474 -28.83 -10.40 -7.73
N ASN A 475 -27.75 -10.14 -8.48
CA ASN A 475 -26.56 -11.00 -8.48
C ASN A 475 -25.29 -10.36 -7.91
N ILE A 476 -25.28 -9.05 -7.60
CA ILE A 476 -24.06 -8.32 -7.23
C ILE A 476 -23.35 -8.89 -5.98
N TYR A 477 -24.11 -9.42 -5.01
CA TYR A 477 -23.53 -10.05 -3.83
C TYR A 477 -22.87 -11.39 -4.14
N ASP A 478 -23.40 -12.14 -5.08
CA ASP A 478 -22.82 -13.41 -5.52
C ASP A 478 -21.55 -13.15 -6.35
N ILE A 479 -21.59 -12.16 -7.24
CA ILE A 479 -20.41 -11.69 -7.96
C ILE A 479 -19.31 -11.26 -6.98
N ALA A 480 -19.63 -10.39 -6.02
CA ALA A 480 -18.66 -9.90 -5.06
C ALA A 480 -18.09 -11.01 -4.17
N ARG A 481 -18.92 -11.97 -3.75
CA ARG A 481 -18.45 -13.16 -3.02
C ARG A 481 -17.49 -13.98 -3.88
N THR A 482 -17.81 -14.20 -5.15
CA THR A 482 -16.95 -14.94 -6.06
C THR A 482 -15.64 -14.19 -6.34
N MET A 483 -15.67 -12.87 -6.47
CA MET A 483 -14.45 -12.06 -6.56
C MET A 483 -13.57 -12.20 -5.31
N GLU A 484 -14.16 -12.17 -4.11
CA GLU A 484 -13.42 -12.37 -2.84
C GLU A 484 -12.77 -13.75 -2.74
N LEU A 485 -13.35 -14.76 -3.39
CA LEU A 485 -12.84 -16.13 -3.44
C LEU A 485 -11.88 -16.38 -4.62
N THR A 486 -11.71 -15.42 -5.53
CA THR A 486 -10.85 -15.57 -6.71
C THR A 486 -9.60 -14.72 -6.51
N GLY A 487 -8.43 -15.35 -6.34
CA GLY A 487 -7.18 -14.65 -5.97
C GLY A 487 -6.75 -13.55 -6.94
N SER A 488 -7.18 -13.61 -8.20
CA SER A 488 -6.91 -12.56 -9.18
C SER A 488 -7.82 -11.34 -9.02
N LEU A 489 -8.95 -11.48 -8.31
CA LEU A 489 -10.02 -10.48 -8.18
C LEU A 489 -10.25 -9.97 -6.75
N ASP A 490 -9.64 -10.61 -5.75
CA ASP A 490 -9.85 -10.37 -4.32
C ASP A 490 -9.76 -8.89 -3.91
N HIS A 491 -8.76 -8.18 -4.41
CA HIS A 491 -8.55 -6.76 -4.15
C HIS A 491 -9.50 -5.86 -4.95
N LEU A 492 -9.93 -6.31 -6.14
CA LEU A 492 -10.87 -5.55 -6.97
C LEU A 492 -12.26 -5.49 -6.33
N LYS A 493 -12.62 -6.50 -5.51
CA LYS A 493 -13.84 -6.47 -4.71
C LYS A 493 -13.86 -5.31 -3.71
N GLU A 494 -12.71 -4.80 -3.27
CA GLU A 494 -12.63 -3.61 -2.41
C GLU A 494 -13.01 -2.31 -3.14
N LEU A 495 -13.23 -2.33 -4.46
CA LEU A 495 -13.71 -1.18 -5.22
C LEU A 495 -15.24 -1.09 -5.24
N ILE A 496 -15.93 -2.18 -4.91
CA ILE A 496 -17.39 -2.25 -4.88
C ILE A 496 -17.83 -1.80 -3.48
N PRO A 497 -18.73 -0.79 -3.34
CA PRO A 497 -19.17 -0.25 -2.04
C PRO A 497 -20.12 -1.20 -1.29
N LEU A 498 -19.67 -2.43 -1.03
CA LEU A 498 -20.37 -3.45 -0.28
C LEU A 498 -19.86 -3.51 1.19
N PRO A 499 -20.73 -3.83 2.16
CA PRO A 499 -20.39 -3.87 3.59
C PRO A 499 -19.29 -4.87 3.99
#